data_AF-A0AAW9AS35-F1
#
_entry.id   AF-A0AAW9AS35-F1
#
_cell.length_a   1.000
_cell.length_b   1.000
_cell.length_c   1.000
_cell.angle_alpha   90.00
_cell.angle_beta   90.00
_cell.angle_gamma   90.00
#
_symmetry.space_group_name_H-M   'P 1'
#
loop_
_entity.id
_entity.type
_entity.pdbx_description
1 polymer ?
#
loop_
_entity_poly.entity_id
_entity_poly.type
_entity_poly.pdbx_seq_one_letter_code
_entity_poly.pdbx_strand_id
1 'polypeptide(L)'
;MKTILCAKYGKELEALPKPPVKGELGEKVYQKLSVKGWRLWQMCQTIIINDQGLNLMEDGAIAHVMESLSEFLESNEIEKELLNKLVKQDVELPDDLLAIAQERGLLDESDDKKLEPEDMFYEA
;
A
#
# COMPACT_ATOMS: atom_id res chain seq x y z
N MET A 1 3.11 -4.18 -24.41
CA MET A 1 2.87 -4.07 -22.95
C MET A 1 1.38 -4.13 -22.72
N LYS A 2 0.90 -4.87 -21.72
CA LYS A 2 -0.52 -4.87 -21.36
C LYS A 2 -0.71 -3.79 -20.30
N THR A 3 -1.59 -2.82 -20.57
CA THR A 3 -2.02 -1.83 -19.58
C THR A 3 -3.34 -2.28 -18.97
N ILE A 4 -3.57 -1.89 -17.73
CA ILE A 4 -4.81 -2.13 -17.01
C ILE A 4 -5.20 -0.88 -16.23
N LEU A 5 -6.50 -0.60 -16.18
CA LEU A 5 -7.02 0.45 -15.33
C LEU A 5 -6.95 0.00 -13.88
N CYS A 6 -5.99 0.53 -13.14
CA CYS A 6 -5.83 0.12 -11.74
C CYS A 6 -6.92 0.78 -10.89
N ALA A 7 -7.76 -0.03 -10.24
CA ALA A 7 -8.85 0.45 -9.39
C ALA A 7 -8.36 1.32 -8.23
N LYS A 8 -7.13 1.08 -7.75
CA LYS A 8 -6.50 1.82 -6.64
C LYS A 8 -5.85 3.14 -7.09
N TYR A 9 -5.24 3.15 -8.28
CA TYR A 9 -4.58 4.35 -8.80
C TYR A 9 -5.53 5.22 -9.65
N GLY A 10 -6.65 4.67 -10.11
CA GLY A 10 -7.57 5.35 -11.04
C GLY A 10 -6.96 5.68 -12.40
N LYS A 11 -5.80 5.10 -12.74
CA LYS A 11 -5.02 5.39 -13.95
C LYS A 11 -4.61 4.09 -14.65
N GLU A 12 -4.37 4.17 -15.95
CA GLU A 12 -3.83 3.06 -16.74
C GLU A 12 -2.36 2.84 -16.40
N LEU A 13 -2.05 1.66 -15.88
CA LEU A 13 -0.71 1.27 -15.45
C LEU A 13 -0.35 -0.09 -16.04
N GLU A 14 0.91 -0.47 -15.92
CA GLU A 14 1.37 -1.78 -16.40
C GLU A 14 0.65 -2.90 -15.66
N ALA A 15 0.01 -3.79 -16.41
CA ALA A 15 -0.69 -4.94 -15.89
C ALA A 15 0.29 -5.98 -15.34
N LEU A 16 -0.14 -6.72 -14.32
CA LEU A 16 0.63 -7.87 -13.82
C LEU A 16 0.91 -8.87 -14.95
N PRO A 17 2.11 -9.46 -15.03
CA PRO A 17 2.41 -10.45 -16.07
C PRO A 17 1.72 -11.80 -15.81
N LYS A 18 1.39 -12.09 -14.54
CA LYS A 18 0.73 -13.32 -14.09
C LYS A 18 -0.02 -13.06 -12.78
N PRO A 19 -1.10 -13.82 -12.49
CA PRO A 19 -1.79 -13.73 -11.21
C PRO A 19 -0.82 -14.14 -10.07
N PRO A 20 -0.65 -13.29 -9.04
CA PRO A 20 0.30 -13.56 -7.97
C PRO A 20 -0.24 -14.58 -6.95
N VAL A 21 -1.55 -14.66 -6.80
CA VAL A 21 -2.26 -15.60 -5.93
C VAL A 21 -3.03 -16.59 -6.81
N LYS A 22 -3.16 -17.84 -6.36
CA LYS A 22 -3.97 -18.85 -7.05
C LYS A 22 -5.42 -18.79 -6.57
N GLY A 23 -6.37 -19.02 -7.47
CA GLY A 23 -7.80 -19.00 -7.19
C GLY A 23 -8.49 -17.69 -7.60
N GLU A 24 -9.78 -17.59 -7.30
CA GLU A 24 -10.65 -16.49 -7.75
C GLU A 24 -10.18 -15.11 -7.27
N LEU A 25 -9.63 -15.04 -6.05
CA LEU A 25 -9.09 -13.81 -5.49
C LEU A 25 -7.87 -13.30 -6.29
N GLY A 26 -7.02 -14.22 -6.75
CA GLY A 26 -5.88 -13.90 -7.61
C GLY A 26 -6.29 -13.36 -8.97
N GLU A 27 -7.38 -13.86 -9.55
CA GLU A 27 -7.96 -13.30 -10.78
C GLU A 27 -8.54 -11.90 -10.56
N LYS A 28 -9.25 -11.67 -9.44
CA LYS A 28 -9.75 -10.32 -9.08
C LYS A 28 -8.61 -9.32 -8.94
N VAL A 29 -7.53 -9.70 -8.26
CA VAL A 29 -6.30 -8.90 -8.16
C VAL A 29 -5.75 -8.61 -9.54
N TYR A 30 -5.56 -9.65 -10.37
CA TYR A 30 -4.99 -9.50 -11.71
C TYR A 30 -5.82 -8.59 -12.62
N GLN A 31 -7.15 -8.54 -12.45
CA GLN A 31 -8.05 -7.69 -13.23
C GLN A 31 -8.22 -6.26 -12.67
N LYS A 32 -7.93 -6.02 -11.40
CA LYS A 32 -8.15 -4.70 -10.75
C LYS A 32 -6.86 -3.98 -10.37
N LEU A 33 -5.74 -4.70 -10.21
CA LEU A 33 -4.45 -4.16 -9.75
C LEU A 33 -3.41 -4.20 -10.87
N SER A 34 -2.60 -3.15 -10.91
CA SER A 34 -1.40 -3.05 -11.75
C SER A 34 -0.16 -3.57 -11.02
N VAL A 35 0.98 -3.62 -11.71
CA VAL A 35 2.28 -3.93 -11.10
C VAL A 35 2.59 -2.99 -9.93
N LYS A 36 2.30 -1.69 -10.06
CA LYS A 36 2.48 -0.71 -8.97
C LYS A 36 1.50 -0.95 -7.83
N GLY A 37 0.23 -1.25 -8.13
CA GLY A 37 -0.78 -1.59 -7.11
C GLY A 37 -0.44 -2.85 -6.32
N TRP A 38 0.15 -3.85 -6.98
CA TRP A 38 0.62 -5.04 -6.31
C TRP A 38 1.78 -4.76 -5.35
N ARG A 39 2.75 -3.93 -5.74
CA ARG A 39 3.85 -3.53 -4.85
C ARG A 39 3.34 -2.85 -3.58
N LEU A 40 2.35 -1.96 -3.72
CA LEU A 40 1.70 -1.33 -2.58
C LEU A 40 1.09 -2.38 -1.64
N TRP A 41 0.34 -3.34 -2.20
CA TRP A 41 -0.22 -4.42 -1.39
C TRP A 41 0.86 -5.22 -0.64
N GLN A 42 2.02 -5.51 -1.25
CA GLN A 42 3.11 -6.23 -0.57
C GLN A 42 3.67 -5.46 0.64
N MET A 43 3.73 -4.13 0.55
CA MET A 43 4.13 -3.30 1.67
C MET A 43 3.06 -3.33 2.78
N CYS A 44 1.78 -3.17 2.41
CA CYS A 44 0.66 -3.29 3.36
C CYS A 44 0.63 -4.67 4.04
N GLN A 45 0.88 -5.74 3.29
CA GLN A 45 0.98 -7.11 3.80
C GLN A 45 2.05 -7.21 4.89
N THR A 46 3.20 -6.55 4.71
CA THR A 46 4.27 -6.55 5.72
C THR A 46 3.81 -5.88 7.01
N ILE A 47 3.06 -4.77 6.90
CA ILE A 47 2.47 -4.08 8.04
C ILE A 47 1.48 -4.99 8.76
N ILE A 48 0.56 -5.63 8.04
CA ILE A 48 -0.44 -6.55 8.62
C ILE A 48 0.25 -7.68 9.38
N ILE A 49 1.27 -8.31 8.76
CA ILE A 49 2.04 -9.38 9.37
C ILE A 49 2.70 -8.92 10.68
N ASN A 50 3.32 -7.74 10.68
CA ASN A 50 3.99 -7.21 11.86
C ASN A 50 3.01 -6.76 12.95
N ASP A 51 1.94 -6.07 12.58
CA ASP A 51 0.94 -5.48 13.47
C ASP A 51 0.14 -6.58 14.20
N GLN A 52 -0.22 -7.64 13.48
CA GLN A 52 -0.92 -8.79 14.05
C GLN A 52 0.02 -9.91 14.55
N GLY A 53 1.34 -9.75 14.37
CA GLY A 53 2.32 -10.77 14.77
C GLY A 53 2.12 -12.11 14.06
N LEU A 54 1.68 -12.10 12.79
CA LEU A 54 1.41 -13.32 12.05
C LEU A 54 2.70 -14.06 11.73
N ASN A 55 2.70 -15.37 11.94
CA ASN A 55 3.77 -16.23 11.48
C ASN A 55 3.35 -16.95 10.20
N LEU A 56 4.01 -16.68 9.07
CA LEU A 56 3.71 -17.33 7.78
C LEU A 56 3.94 -18.85 7.78
N MET A 57 4.57 -19.40 8.82
CA MET A 57 4.71 -20.84 9.02
C MET A 57 3.50 -21.47 9.72
N GLU A 58 2.62 -20.68 10.34
CA GLU A 58 1.40 -21.18 10.99
C GLU A 58 0.28 -21.40 9.99
N ASP A 59 -0.48 -22.47 10.22
CA ASP A 59 -1.65 -22.82 9.44
C ASP A 59 -2.73 -21.75 9.67
N GLY A 60 -3.14 -21.06 8.60
CA GLY A 60 -4.13 -19.98 8.65
C GLY A 60 -3.57 -18.56 8.54
N ALA A 61 -2.29 -18.30 8.80
CA ALA A 61 -1.72 -16.95 8.63
C ALA A 61 -1.82 -16.46 7.18
N ILE A 62 -1.55 -17.36 6.23
CA ILE A 62 -1.72 -17.10 4.80
C ILE A 62 -3.19 -16.81 4.46
N ALA A 63 -4.12 -17.55 5.06
CA ALA A 63 -5.55 -17.34 4.85
C ALA A 63 -6.00 -15.98 5.39
N HIS A 64 -5.48 -15.55 6.54
CA HIS A 64 -5.77 -14.24 7.10
C HIS A 64 -5.26 -13.10 6.22
N VAL A 65 -4.02 -13.22 5.70
CA VAL A 65 -3.48 -12.25 4.74
C VAL A 65 -4.34 -12.19 3.46
N MET A 66 -4.87 -13.32 3.00
CA MET A 66 -5.76 -13.36 1.84
C MET A 66 -7.13 -12.71 2.13
N GLU A 67 -7.66 -12.86 3.34
CA GLU A 67 -8.88 -12.17 3.79
C GLU A 67 -8.67 -10.66 3.79
N SER A 68 -7.58 -10.17 4.41
CA SER A 68 -7.22 -8.76 4.40
C SER A 68 -7.00 -8.21 2.99
N LEU A 69 -6.54 -9.03 2.04
CA LEU A 69 -6.43 -8.64 0.63
C LEU A 69 -7.80 -8.43 -0.02
N SER A 70 -8.77 -9.30 0.27
CA SER A 70 -10.14 -9.11 -0.22
C SER A 70 -10.74 -7.83 0.34
N GLU A 71 -10.60 -7.62 1.65
CA GLU A 71 -11.06 -6.38 2.30
C GLU A 71 -10.36 -5.15 1.74
N PHE A 72 -9.05 -5.21 1.51
CA PHE A 72 -8.31 -4.13 0.88
C PHE A 72 -8.83 -3.83 -0.53
N LEU A 73 -9.26 -4.82 -1.30
CA LEU A 73 -9.82 -4.61 -2.63
C LEU A 73 -11.22 -4.00 -2.62
N GLU A 74 -12.02 -4.28 -1.59
CA GLU A 74 -13.41 -3.87 -1.48
C GLU A 74 -13.59 -2.55 -0.72
N SER A 75 -12.83 -2.35 0.37
CA SER A 75 -12.97 -1.25 1.31
C SER A 75 -11.88 -0.20 1.15
N ASN A 76 -12.26 1.04 0.82
CA ASN A 76 -11.33 2.17 0.73
C ASN A 76 -10.81 2.63 2.11
N GLU A 77 -11.53 2.36 3.20
CA GLU A 77 -11.10 2.72 4.56
C GLU A 77 -9.89 1.92 5.02
N ILE A 78 -9.89 0.61 4.77
CA ILE A 78 -8.74 -0.27 5.05
C ILE A 78 -7.53 0.15 4.21
N GLU A 79 -7.73 0.49 2.94
CA GLU A 79 -6.68 1.06 2.09
C GLU A 79 -6.09 2.33 2.70
N LYS A 80 -6.94 3.27 3.14
CA LYS A 80 -6.52 4.50 3.82
C LYS A 80 -5.71 4.18 5.08
N GLU A 81 -6.18 3.32 5.96
CA GLU A 81 -5.48 2.99 7.20
C GLU A 81 -4.09 2.40 6.93
N LEU A 82 -4.01 1.42 6.02
CA LEU A 82 -2.75 0.77 5.66
C LEU A 82 -1.79 1.75 4.99
N LEU A 83 -2.27 2.63 4.11
CA LEU A 83 -1.47 3.69 3.51
C LEU A 83 -0.90 4.65 4.56
N ASN A 84 -1.70 5.06 5.54
CA ASN A 84 -1.23 5.92 6.63
C ASN A 84 -0.18 5.22 7.48
N LYS A 85 -0.35 3.93 7.81
CA LYS A 85 0.67 3.15 8.53
C LYS A 85 1.96 3.04 7.73
N LEU A 86 1.86 2.89 6.41
CA LEU A 86 3.00 2.74 5.51
C LEU A 86 3.82 4.03 5.40
N VAL A 87 3.16 5.17 5.23
CA VAL A 87 3.80 6.49 5.25
C VAL A 87 4.50 6.75 6.59
N LYS A 88 3.89 6.36 7.71
CA LYS A 88 4.48 6.49 9.07
C LYS A 88 5.73 5.65 9.28
N GLN A 89 5.96 4.64 8.45
CA GLN A 89 7.07 3.71 8.61
C GLN A 89 8.28 4.09 7.73
N ASP A 90 8.33 5.33 7.23
CA ASP A 90 9.38 5.86 6.32
C ASP A 90 9.63 4.95 5.10
N VAL A 91 8.59 4.26 4.63
CA VAL A 91 8.67 3.45 3.41
C VAL A 91 8.53 4.37 2.22
N GLU A 92 9.55 4.44 1.37
CA GLU A 92 9.53 5.20 0.12
C GLU A 92 8.39 4.71 -0.79
N LEU A 93 7.27 5.44 -0.78
CA LEU A 93 6.21 5.24 -1.75
C LEU A 93 6.61 5.87 -3.08
N PRO A 94 6.25 5.28 -4.22
CA PRO A 94 6.39 5.94 -5.51
C PRO A 94 5.63 7.28 -5.50
N ASP A 95 6.25 8.37 -5.95
CA ASP A 95 5.65 9.72 -5.97
C ASP A 95 4.25 9.75 -6.59
N ASP A 96 4.05 9.00 -7.68
CA ASP A 96 2.75 8.88 -8.34
C ASP A 96 1.64 8.39 -7.40
N LEU A 97 1.98 7.45 -6.51
CA LEU A 97 1.03 6.86 -5.57
C LEU A 97 0.74 7.81 -4.42
N LEU A 98 1.76 8.49 -3.90
CA LEU A 98 1.60 9.48 -2.82
C LEU A 98 0.63 10.58 -3.27
N ALA A 99 0.86 11.11 -4.48
CA ALA A 99 -0.02 12.11 -5.07
C ALA A 99 -1.47 11.61 -5.21
N ILE A 100 -1.69 10.39 -5.71
CA ILE A 100 -3.05 9.84 -5.87
C ILE A 100 -3.72 9.59 -4.52
N ALA A 101 -2.97 9.11 -3.52
CA ALA A 101 -3.50 8.89 -2.18
C ALA A 101 -3.90 10.21 -1.51
N GLN A 102 -3.13 11.28 -1.73
CA GLN A 102 -3.47 12.65 -1.30
C GLN A 102 -4.71 13.18 -2.05
N GLU A 103 -4.75 13.06 -3.39
CA GLU A 103 -5.90 13.49 -4.21
C GLU A 103 -7.21 12.78 -3.79
N ARG A 104 -7.12 11.52 -3.40
CA ARG A 104 -8.27 10.71 -2.94
C ARG A 104 -8.61 10.92 -1.45
N GLY A 105 -7.86 11.76 -0.72
CA GLY A 105 -8.05 11.96 0.72
C GLY A 105 -7.80 10.71 1.56
N LEU A 106 -6.98 9.79 1.04
CA LEU A 106 -6.62 8.51 1.66
C LEU A 106 -5.41 8.63 2.59
N LEU A 107 -4.82 9.80 2.71
CA LEU A 107 -3.77 10.12 3.68
C LEU A 107 -4.26 11.23 4.60
N ASP A 108 -3.94 11.11 5.88
CA ASP A 108 -4.14 12.18 6.83
C ASP A 108 -2.95 13.14 6.73
N GLU A 109 -3.20 14.38 6.31
CA GLU A 109 -2.22 15.47 6.31
C GLU A 109 -1.92 15.90 7.75
N SER A 110 -1.26 15.05 8.53
CA SER A 110 -0.86 15.38 9.90
C SER A 110 0.62 15.06 10.10
N ASP A 111 1.37 16.13 10.36
CA ASP A 111 2.79 16.22 10.67
C ASP A 111 3.78 16.30 9.49
N ASP A 112 3.58 17.33 8.65
CA ASP A 112 4.70 18.21 8.31
C ASP A 112 5.15 18.92 9.62
N LYS A 113 5.93 18.23 10.46
CA LYS A 113 6.94 18.91 11.26
C LYS A 113 8.22 18.89 10.45
N LYS A 114 8.27 19.83 9.50
CA LYS A 114 9.48 20.28 8.85
C LYS A 114 10.49 20.67 9.93
N LEU A 115 11.43 19.77 10.19
CA LEU A 115 12.64 20.07 10.92
C LEU A 115 13.50 20.89 9.96
N GLU A 116 13.52 22.22 10.12
CA GLU A 116 14.60 23.03 9.56
C GLU A 116 15.68 23.11 10.64
N PRO A 117 16.85 22.47 10.45
CA PRO A 117 18.02 22.71 11.26
C PRO A 117 18.66 24.01 10.77
N GLU A 118 18.38 25.14 11.44
CA GLU A 118 19.30 26.26 11.36
C GLU A 118 20.11 26.28 12.65
N ASP A 119 21.32 25.76 12.46
CA ASP A 119 22.46 25.77 13.34
C ASP A 119 22.45 26.94 14.32
N MET A 120 22.48 26.53 15.58
CA MET A 120 23.01 27.25 16.72
C MET A 120 24.40 27.81 16.39
N PHE A 121 24.45 28.90 15.64
CA PHE A 121 25.66 29.68 15.47
C PHE A 121 25.99 30.31 16.83
N TYR A 122 26.99 29.71 17.48
CA TYR A 122 27.82 30.36 18.48
C TYR A 122 28.39 31.67 17.91
N GLU A 123 28.86 32.52 18.83
CA GLU A 123 29.46 33.86 18.67
C GLU A 123 28.46 34.99 18.99
N ALA A 124 28.66 35.84 20.01
CA ALA A 124 29.77 36.07 20.93
C ALA A 124 29.26 36.83 22.18
#